data_AF-A0A0K8U7W0-F1
#
_entry.id   AF-A0A0K8U7W0-F1
#
_cell.length_a   1.000
_cell.length_b   1.000
_cell.length_c   1.000
_cell.angle_alpha   90.00
_cell.angle_beta   90.00
_cell.angle_gamma   90.00
#
_symmetry.space_group_name_H-M   'P 1'
#
loop_
_entity.id
_entity.type
_entity.pdbx_description
1 polymer ?
#
loop_
_entity_poly.entity_id
_entity_poly.type
_entity_poly.pdbx_seq_one_letter_code
_entity_poly.pdbx_strand_id
1 'polypeptide(L)'
;MDINTELQYLSENFQTLSINSTINMAEEQQRRELVLQNIKLIEAFDGDSSYLALYIDSIDSIIPPVLPSLPEQRAFYFNSVLRTLRGPALDVVRREQPVDWATLRQLLIDEFGYHWTPVLGRKTCH
;
A
#
# COMPACT_ATOMS: atom_id res chain seq x y z
N MET A 1 36.98 32.13 -11.68
CA MET A 1 36.45 31.44 -10.48
C MET A 1 37.62 30.67 -9.91
N ASP A 2 37.95 30.85 -8.63
CA ASP A 2 39.11 30.23 -7.98
C ASP A 2 38.78 28.77 -7.64
N ILE A 3 39.76 27.87 -7.76
CA ILE A 3 39.62 26.43 -7.46
C ILE A 3 39.14 26.22 -6.01
N ASN A 4 39.56 27.08 -5.09
CA ASN A 4 39.10 27.03 -3.71
C ASN A 4 37.60 27.34 -3.59
N THR A 5 37.07 28.25 -4.41
CA THR A 5 35.64 28.56 -4.43
C THR A 5 34.80 27.41 -5.01
N GLU A 6 35.30 26.73 -6.04
CA GLU A 6 34.65 25.54 -6.62
C GLU A 6 34.61 24.36 -5.64
N LEU A 7 35.71 24.10 -4.93
CA LEU A 7 35.77 23.03 -3.91
C LEU A 7 34.82 23.29 -2.74
N GLN A 8 34.69 24.54 -2.32
CA GLN A 8 33.79 24.94 -1.25
C GLN A 8 32.31 24.75 -1.66
N TYR A 9 31.98 25.14 -2.89
CA TYR A 9 30.64 24.94 -3.47
C TYR A 9 30.28 23.45 -3.61
N LEU A 10 31.24 22.62 -4.03
CA LEU A 10 31.07 21.18 -4.12
C LEU A 10 30.88 20.53 -2.75
N SER A 11 31.62 20.96 -1.74
CA SER A 11 31.46 20.48 -0.36
C SER A 11 30.08 20.83 0.21
N GLU A 12 29.62 22.07 0.02
CA GLU A 12 28.30 22.52 0.47
C GLU A 12 27.16 21.75 -0.23
N ASN A 13 27.30 21.53 -1.55
CA ASN A 13 26.34 20.72 -2.31
C ASN A 13 26.33 19.26 -1.84
N PHE A 14 27.50 18.67 -1.56
CA PHE A 14 27.59 17.29 -1.09
C PHE A 14 26.99 17.13 0.31
N GLN A 15 27.25 18.09 1.21
CA GLN A 15 26.62 18.12 2.54
C GLN A 15 25.10 18.25 2.43
N THR A 16 24.61 19.13 1.55
CA THR A 16 23.18 19.34 1.34
C THR A 16 22.50 18.09 0.76
N LEU A 17 23.10 17.44 -0.24
CA LEU A 17 22.60 16.18 -0.80
C LEU A 17 22.61 15.05 0.23
N SER A 18 23.65 14.98 1.07
CA SER A 18 23.74 14.00 2.16
C SER A 18 22.70 14.24 3.26
N ILE A 19 22.39 15.49 3.58
CA ILE A 19 21.34 15.83 4.55
C ILE A 19 19.96 15.47 3.96
N ASN A 20 19.70 15.85 2.71
CA ASN A 20 18.44 15.55 2.03
C ASN A 20 18.21 14.04 1.89
N SER A 21 19.26 13.25 1.62
CA SER A 21 19.13 11.79 1.58
C SER A 21 18.82 11.20 2.96
N THR A 22 19.41 11.73 4.03
CA THR A 22 19.17 11.27 5.41
C THR A 22 17.76 11.62 5.88
N ILE A 23 17.26 12.82 5.54
CA ILE A 23 15.89 13.24 5.82
C ILE A 23 14.89 12.32 5.09
N ASN A 24 15.13 12.04 3.80
CA ASN A 24 14.27 11.15 3.01
C ASN A 24 14.22 9.71 3.57
N MET A 25 15.34 9.21 4.09
CA MET A 25 15.39 7.90 4.74
C MET A 25 14.64 7.86 6.08
N ALA A 26 14.72 8.94 6.88
CA ALA A 26 14.02 9.04 8.15
C ALA A 26 12.50 9.19 7.96
N GLU A 27 12.06 10.00 7.00
CA GLU A 27 10.65 10.17 6.66
C GLU A 27 10.03 8.87 6.15
N GLU A 28 10.73 8.13 5.29
CA GLU A 28 10.27 6.83 4.81
C GLU A 28 10.21 5.80 5.95
N GLN A 29 11.18 5.79 6.85
CA GLN A 29 11.15 4.92 8.02
C GLN A 29 9.94 5.23 8.92
N GLN A 30 9.69 6.51 9.20
CA GLN A 30 8.52 6.94 9.97
C GLN A 30 7.20 6.57 9.28
N ARG A 31 7.14 6.69 7.95
CA ARG A 31 5.98 6.28 7.14
C ARG A 31 5.72 4.78 7.24
N ARG A 32 6.77 3.96 7.17
CA ARG A 32 6.65 2.49 7.35
C ARG A 32 6.16 2.11 8.73
N GLU A 33 6.63 2.81 9.77
CA GLU A 33 6.15 2.59 11.13
C GLU A 33 4.66 2.91 11.26
N LEU A 34 4.20 4.03 10.70
CA LEU A 34 2.78 4.39 10.66
C LEU A 34 1.95 3.34 9.91
N VAL A 35 2.45 2.83 8.78
CA VAL A 35 1.79 1.78 7.99
C VAL A 35 1.63 0.50 8.81
N LEU A 36 2.69 0.05 9.50
CA LEU A 36 2.61 -1.13 10.36
C LEU A 36 1.67 -0.94 11.56
N GLN A 37 1.57 0.28 12.10
CA GLN A 37 0.63 0.57 13.17
C GLN A 37 -0.82 0.52 12.66
N ASN A 38 -1.10 1.17 11.52
CA ASN A 38 -2.45 1.22 10.96
C ASN A 38 -2.91 -0.14 10.42
N ILE A 39 -2.02 -0.94 9.83
CA ILE A 39 -2.36 -2.29 9.36
C ILE A 39 -2.77 -3.22 10.50
N LYS A 40 -2.23 -3.04 11.71
CA LYS A 40 -2.66 -3.80 12.89
C LYS A 40 -4.09 -3.47 13.34
N LEU A 41 -4.62 -2.32 12.92
CA LEU A 41 -5.98 -1.89 13.23
C LEU A 41 -7.00 -2.40 12.20
N ILE A 42 -6.52 -2.90 11.05
CA ILE A 42 -7.38 -3.50 10.03
C ILE A 42 -7.80 -4.90 10.48
N GLU A 43 -9.11 -5.15 10.42
CA GLU A 43 -9.64 -6.50 10.62
C GLU A 43 -9.17 -7.44 9.52
N ALA A 44 -8.72 -8.63 9.92
CA ALA A 44 -8.19 -9.60 8.97
C ALA A 44 -9.30 -10.12 8.02
N PHE A 45 -9.08 -9.97 6.72
CA PHE A 45 -10.03 -10.37 5.69
C PHE A 45 -9.95 -11.86 5.40
N ASP A 46 -11.07 -12.55 5.54
CA ASP A 46 -11.19 -13.99 5.34
C ASP A 46 -11.90 -14.41 4.04
N GLY A 47 -12.40 -13.45 3.26
CA GLY A 47 -13.16 -13.73 2.03
C GLY A 47 -14.66 -13.47 2.17
N ASP A 48 -15.14 -12.99 3.33
CA ASP A 48 -16.53 -12.56 3.44
C ASP A 48 -16.79 -11.25 2.67
N SER A 49 -17.58 -11.39 1.62
CA SER A 49 -18.07 -10.32 0.75
C SER A 49 -18.72 -9.14 1.47
N SER A 50 -19.29 -9.34 2.67
CA SER A 50 -20.07 -8.33 3.39
C SER A 50 -19.24 -7.11 3.82
N TYR A 51 -17.93 -7.29 4.03
CA TYR A 51 -17.01 -6.23 4.42
C TYR A 51 -15.82 -6.07 3.46
N LEU A 52 -15.85 -6.70 2.28
CA LEU A 52 -14.81 -6.56 1.24
C LEU A 52 -14.54 -5.10 0.87
N ALA A 53 -15.60 -4.30 0.65
CA ALA A 53 -15.45 -2.89 0.29
C ALA A 53 -14.74 -2.09 1.40
N LEU A 54 -15.15 -2.28 2.66
CA LEU A 54 -14.52 -1.62 3.81
C LEU A 54 -13.05 -2.04 3.97
N TYR A 55 -12.75 -3.32 3.74
CA TYR A 55 -11.38 -3.81 3.76
C TYR A 55 -10.52 -3.15 2.69
N ILE A 56 -10.99 -3.10 1.44
CA ILE A 56 -10.27 -2.46 0.32
C ILE A 56 -10.04 -0.97 0.61
N ASP A 57 -11.07 -0.24 1.03
CA ASP A 57 -10.98 1.18 1.35
C ASP A 57 -9.97 1.43 2.50
N SER A 58 -9.95 0.55 3.50
CA SER A 58 -9.00 0.62 4.62
C SER A 58 -7.56 0.44 4.13
N ILE A 59 -7.31 -0.52 3.24
CA ILE A 59 -5.97 -0.75 2.67
C ILE A 59 -5.55 0.41 1.77
N ASP A 60 -6.45 0.89 0.91
CA ASP A 60 -6.21 2.03 0.00
C ASP A 60 -5.91 3.33 0.79
N SER A 61 -6.43 3.47 2.02
CA SER A 61 -6.14 4.61 2.90
C SER A 61 -4.73 4.59 3.53
N ILE A 62 -4.09 3.42 3.61
CA ILE A 62 -2.78 3.23 4.26
C ILE A 62 -1.66 3.16 3.22
N ILE A 63 -1.91 2.47 2.10
CA ILE A 63 -0.91 2.31 1.06
C ILE A 63 -0.71 3.62 0.30
N PRO A 64 0.54 3.99 -0.02
CA PRO A 64 0.80 5.11 -0.93
C PRO A 64 0.02 4.97 -2.24
N PRO A 65 -0.72 6.00 -2.69
CA PRO A 65 -1.39 5.97 -4.00
C PRO A 65 -0.36 5.88 -5.15
N VAL A 66 0.84 6.44 -4.92
CA VAL A 66 2.00 6.28 -5.79
C VAL A 66 3.00 5.41 -5.07
N LEU A 67 3.18 4.19 -5.56
CA LEU A 67 4.16 3.26 -5.00
C LEU A 67 5.59 3.80 -5.20
N PRO A 68 6.49 3.60 -4.23
CA PRO A 68 7.86 4.04 -4.38
C PRO A 68 8.58 3.30 -5.52
N SER A 69 9.56 3.97 -6.13
CA SER A 69 10.38 3.38 -7.21
C SER A 69 11.24 2.20 -6.72
N LEU A 70 11.68 2.26 -5.47
CA LEU A 70 12.55 1.27 -4.84
C LEU A 70 11.80 -0.07 -4.63
N PRO A 71 12.31 -1.20 -5.17
CA PRO A 71 11.66 -2.51 -5.07
C PRO A 71 11.40 -2.98 -3.64
N GLU A 72 12.35 -2.76 -2.73
CA GLU A 72 12.25 -3.16 -1.32
C GLU A 72 11.07 -2.50 -0.61
N GLN A 73 10.77 -1.25 -0.97
CA GLN A 73 9.67 -0.50 -0.36
C GLN A 73 8.33 -1.03 -0.87
N ARG A 74 8.23 -1.30 -2.19
CA ARG A 74 7.05 -1.94 -2.78
C ARG A 74 6.77 -3.28 -2.13
N ALA A 75 7.81 -4.11 -1.97
CA ALA A 75 7.71 -5.38 -1.28
C ALA A 75 7.25 -5.21 0.18
N PHE A 76 7.74 -4.19 0.89
CA PHE A 76 7.29 -3.89 2.24
C PHE A 76 5.79 -3.60 2.32
N TYR A 77 5.27 -2.69 1.49
CA TYR A 77 3.83 -2.36 1.49
C TYR A 77 2.99 -3.58 1.16
N PHE A 78 3.36 -4.31 0.09
CA PHE A 78 2.62 -5.49 -0.33
C PHE A 78 2.64 -6.60 0.74
N ASN A 79 3.80 -6.90 1.33
CA ASN A 79 3.91 -7.87 2.42
C ASN A 79 3.10 -7.48 3.66
N SER A 80 2.93 -6.18 3.89
CA SER A 80 2.12 -5.70 5.00
C SER A 80 0.63 -5.98 4.77
N VAL A 81 0.14 -5.85 3.53
CA VAL A 81 -1.22 -6.28 3.14
C VAL A 81 -1.39 -7.79 3.25
N LEU A 82 -0.41 -8.58 2.81
CA LEU A 82 -0.54 -10.04 2.88
C LEU A 82 -0.77 -10.55 4.30
N ARG A 83 -0.29 -9.82 5.32
CA ARG A 83 -0.50 -10.15 6.74
C ARG A 83 -1.92 -9.90 7.24
N THR A 84 -2.71 -9.10 6.52
CA THR A 84 -4.13 -8.86 6.86
C THR A 84 -5.07 -9.88 6.22
N LEU A 85 -4.56 -10.82 5.41
CA LEU A 85 -5.35 -11.87 4.79
C LEU A 85 -5.31 -13.16 5.61
N ARG A 86 -6.45 -13.85 5.66
CA ARG A 86 -6.59 -15.17 6.29
C ARG A 86 -7.58 -16.04 5.52
N GLY A 87 -7.68 -17.31 5.89
CA GLY A 87 -8.68 -18.24 5.37
C GLY A 87 -8.73 -18.28 3.83
N PRO A 88 -9.94 -18.35 3.23
CA PRO A 88 -10.15 -18.35 1.79
C PRO A 88 -9.42 -17.24 1.02
N ALA A 89 -9.36 -16.02 1.56
CA ALA A 89 -8.66 -14.92 0.91
C ALA A 89 -7.14 -15.16 0.81
N LEU A 90 -6.55 -15.79 1.81
CA LEU A 90 -5.13 -16.18 1.76
C LEU A 90 -4.90 -17.35 0.79
N ASP A 91 -5.88 -18.23 0.61
CA ASP A 91 -5.79 -19.34 -0.35
C ASP A 91 -5.79 -18.85 -1.80
N VAL A 92 -6.54 -17.78 -2.11
CA VAL A 92 -6.47 -17.08 -3.41
C VAL A 92 -5.06 -16.57 -3.68
N VAL A 93 -4.41 -15.93 -2.68
CA VAL A 93 -3.02 -15.46 -2.83
C VAL A 93 -2.06 -16.61 -3.13
N ARG A 94 -2.20 -17.74 -2.43
CA ARG A 94 -1.34 -18.92 -2.65
C ARG A 94 -1.51 -19.50 -4.04
N ARG A 95 -2.74 -19.47 -4.58
CA ARG A 95 -3.07 -20.00 -5.91
C ARG A 95 -2.58 -19.08 -7.02
N GLU A 96 -2.88 -17.79 -6.93
CA GLU A 96 -2.69 -16.83 -8.02
C GLU A 96 -1.34 -16.08 -7.96
N GLN A 97 -0.69 -16.06 -6.79
CA GLN A 97 0.60 -15.39 -6.56
C GLN A 97 0.67 -13.94 -7.10
N PRO A 98 -0.22 -13.03 -6.65
CA PRO A 98 -0.17 -11.64 -7.07
C PRO A 98 1.15 -10.98 -6.69
N VAL A 99 1.64 -10.09 -7.56
CA VAL A 99 2.94 -9.42 -7.41
C VAL A 99 2.85 -8.06 -6.72
N ASP A 100 1.65 -7.47 -6.65
CA ASP A 100 1.40 -6.18 -6.04
C ASP A 100 -0.04 -6.04 -5.53
N TRP A 101 -0.29 -4.94 -4.81
CA TRP A 101 -1.61 -4.63 -4.27
C TRP A 101 -2.67 -4.44 -5.36
N ALA A 102 -2.33 -3.81 -6.49
CA ALA A 102 -3.28 -3.57 -7.57
C ALA A 102 -3.86 -4.88 -8.13
N THR A 103 -2.99 -5.85 -8.38
CA THR A 103 -3.35 -7.19 -8.85
C THR A 103 -4.15 -7.94 -7.80
N LEU A 104 -3.70 -7.92 -6.54
CA LEU A 104 -4.42 -8.56 -5.43
C LEU A 104 -5.82 -7.96 -5.23
N ARG A 105 -5.95 -6.63 -5.26
CA ARG A 105 -7.23 -5.92 -5.13
C ARG A 105 -8.24 -6.40 -6.16
N GLN A 106 -7.82 -6.53 -7.42
CA GLN A 106 -8.70 -7.02 -8.48
C GLN A 106 -9.09 -8.49 -8.24
N LEU A 107 -8.14 -9.36 -7.87
CA LEU A 107 -8.43 -10.76 -7.55
C LEU A 107 -9.43 -10.91 -6.40
N LEU A 108 -9.30 -10.09 -5.35
CA LEU A 108 -10.25 -10.13 -4.22
C LEU A 108 -11.65 -9.69 -4.65
N ILE A 109 -11.76 -8.70 -5.54
CA ILE A 109 -13.03 -8.27 -6.12
C ILE A 109 -13.63 -9.36 -6.99
N ASP A 110 -12.83 -10.00 -7.84
CA ASP A 110 -13.30 -11.02 -8.76
C ASP A 110 -13.75 -12.30 -8.01
N GLU A 111 -13.03 -12.69 -6.96
CA GLU A 111 -13.35 -13.91 -6.18
C GLU A 111 -14.46 -13.69 -5.14
N PHE A 112 -14.48 -12.54 -4.46
CA PHE A 112 -15.36 -12.30 -3.31
C PHE A 112 -16.38 -11.17 -3.51
N GLY A 113 -16.32 -10.44 -4.63
CA GLY A 113 -17.23 -9.34 -4.93
C GLY A 113 -18.62 -9.77 -5.38
N TYR A 114 -18.82 -11.05 -5.72
CA TYR A 114 -20.10 -11.62 -6.19
C TYR A 114 -21.14 -11.81 -5.08
N HIS A 115 -21.33 -10.81 -4.22
CA HIS A 115 -22.56 -10.62 -3.43
C HIS A 115 -22.99 -9.15 -3.33
N TRP A 116 -22.41 -8.26 -4.15
CA TRP A 116 -23.00 -6.94 -4.39
C TRP A 116 -24.25 -7.09 -5.28
N THR A 117 -25.34 -7.60 -4.70
CA THR A 117 -26.67 -7.29 -5.23
C THR A 117 -26.83 -5.78 -5.17
N PRO A 118 -27.02 -5.08 -6.30
CA PRO A 118 -27.45 -3.70 -6.23
C PRO A 118 -28.81 -3.70 -5.52
N VAL A 119 -29.03 -2.77 -4.60
CA VAL A 119 -30.37 -2.44 -4.13
C VAL A 119 -31.12 -1.77 -5.29
N LEU A 120 -31.49 -2.57 -6.30
CA LEU A 120 -32.37 -2.19 -7.40
C LEU A 120 -33.61 -3.07 -7.26
N GLY A 121 -34.47 -2.66 -6.32
CA GLY A 121 -35.59 -3.48 -5.91
C GLY A 121 -36.75 -2.72 -5.31
N ARG A 122 -37.10 -1.53 -5.80
CA ARG A 122 -38.50 -1.04 -5.87
C ARG A 122 -38.67 -0.06 -7.03
N LYS A 123 -38.92 -0.60 -8.23
CA LYS A 123 -39.86 0.06 -9.14
C LYS A 123 -41.24 -0.12 -8.49
N THR A 124 -41.76 0.92 -7.84
CA THR A 124 -43.19 1.03 -7.61
C THR A 124 -43.84 1.31 -8.96
N CYS A 125 -44.46 0.28 -9.54
CA CYS A 125 -45.51 0.50 -10.53
C CYS A 125 -46.75 0.95 -9.76
N HIS A 126 -47.21 2.17 -10.01
CA HIS A 126 -48.59 2.59 -9.80
C HIS A 126 -49.05 3.33 -11.06
#